data_AF-A0A8X7Z8M3-F1
#
_entry.id   AF-A0A8X7Z8M3-F1
#
_cell.length_a   1.000
_cell.length_b   1.000
_cell.length_c   1.000
_cell.angle_alpha   90.00
_cell.angle_beta   90.00
_cell.angle_gamma   90.00
#
_symmetry.space_group_name_H-M   'P 1'
#
loop_
_entity.id
_entity.type
_entity.pdbx_description
1 polymer ?
#
loop_
_entity_poly.entity_id
_entity_poly.type
_entity_poly.pdbx_seq_one_letter_code
_entity_poly.pdbx_strand_id
1 'polypeptide(L)'
;MLVFASFQSYHFQYSWTLPVPHPDTSSQSPPSLRKEEETEYGVDDESGEEVNDSKFPWRDYWYRVSSLEDLDPLLPTPFQLLVHDLVLWFDKANQEWVAFDDQCPHRLAPLSEGRIDENGHLQCSYRGWSFDGCGWCAQIPQAMPEGPEAHAVNSPRAYATRSPTMVSQGLLFVWPDENGWERAQATKPMRLILSYFNV
;
A
#
# COMPACT_ATOMS: atom_id res chain seq x y z
N MET A 1 -40.43 -19.26 1.16
CA MET A 1 -39.68 -19.37 -0.11
C MET A 1 -38.26 -18.95 0.17
N LEU A 2 -37.34 -19.92 0.22
CA LEU A 2 -35.90 -19.71 0.42
C LEU A 2 -35.28 -19.55 -0.97
N VAL A 3 -34.53 -18.47 -1.21
CA VAL A 3 -33.76 -18.27 -2.44
C VAL A 3 -32.30 -18.49 -2.10
N PHE A 4 -31.72 -19.56 -2.65
CA PHE A 4 -30.29 -19.84 -2.61
C PHE A 4 -29.60 -18.98 -3.68
N ALA A 5 -28.59 -18.19 -3.30
CA ALA A 5 -27.71 -17.52 -4.25
C ALA A 5 -26.43 -18.35 -4.41
N SER A 6 -26.24 -18.82 -5.65
CA SER A 6 -25.10 -19.62 -6.12
C SER A 6 -23.89 -18.71 -6.36
N PHE A 7 -22.75 -19.01 -5.74
CA PHE A 7 -21.47 -18.37 -6.03
C PHE A 7 -20.80 -19.10 -7.21
N GLN A 8 -20.51 -18.38 -8.29
CA GLN A 8 -19.63 -18.85 -9.37
C GLN A 8 -18.26 -18.18 -9.22
N SER A 9 -17.23 -19.00 -9.01
CA SER A 9 -15.83 -18.61 -8.98
C SER A 9 -15.33 -18.38 -10.41
N TYR A 10 -14.70 -17.24 -10.66
CA TYR A 10 -13.93 -17.00 -11.89
C TYR A 10 -12.44 -17.05 -11.57
N HIS A 11 -11.73 -17.96 -12.26
CA HIS A 11 -10.27 -18.01 -12.32
C HIS A 11 -9.79 -17.12 -13.47
N PHE A 12 -8.84 -16.22 -13.22
CA PHE A 12 -8.05 -15.56 -14.26
C PHE A 12 -6.58 -15.88 -14.04
N GLN A 13 -5.95 -16.52 -15.04
CA GLN A 13 -4.52 -16.75 -15.12
C GLN A 13 -3.87 -15.57 -15.84
N TYR A 14 -2.87 -14.94 -15.23
CA TYR A 14 -1.96 -14.03 -15.93
C TYR A 14 -0.53 -14.57 -15.86
N SER A 15 0.05 -14.78 -17.04
CA SER A 15 1.43 -15.19 -17.28
C SER A 15 2.23 -13.95 -17.72
N TRP A 16 3.23 -13.56 -16.94
CA TRP A 16 4.14 -12.46 -17.28
C TRP A 16 5.53 -12.99 -17.60
N THR A 17 5.95 -12.89 -18.86
CA THR A 17 7.34 -13.06 -19.29
C THR A 17 8.08 -11.74 -19.13
N LEU A 18 9.17 -11.73 -18.36
CA LEU A 18 10.05 -10.59 -18.15
C LEU A 18 11.00 -10.37 -19.35
N PRO A 19 11.34 -9.12 -19.73
CA PRO A 19 12.39 -8.84 -20.70
C PRO A 19 13.79 -8.80 -20.04
N VAL A 20 14.76 -9.31 -20.80
CA VAL A 20 16.19 -9.48 -20.49
C VAL A 20 16.96 -8.16 -20.62
N PRO A 21 17.95 -7.84 -19.76
CA PRO A 21 18.85 -6.70 -19.96
C PRO A 21 20.06 -7.05 -20.85
N HIS A 22 20.44 -6.11 -21.73
CA HIS A 22 21.62 -6.18 -22.60
C HIS A 22 22.93 -5.75 -21.89
N PRO A 23 24.11 -6.25 -22.31
CA PRO A 23 25.41 -6.00 -21.67
C PRO A 23 26.24 -4.90 -22.37
N ASP A 24 27.45 -4.67 -21.81
CA ASP A 24 28.65 -4.01 -22.35
C ASP A 24 28.91 -2.56 -21.84
N THR A 25 30.11 -2.10 -21.46
CA THR A 25 31.49 -2.63 -21.58
C THR A 25 32.48 -1.83 -20.69
N SER A 26 33.53 -2.54 -20.26
CA SER A 26 34.89 -2.20 -19.75
C SER A 26 35.35 -0.74 -19.47
N SER A 27 36.18 -0.56 -18.42
CA SER A 27 37.65 -0.34 -18.53
C SER A 27 38.27 0.17 -17.19
N GLN A 28 39.14 -0.65 -16.59
CA GLN A 28 40.59 -0.43 -16.34
C GLN A 28 41.01 0.30 -15.04
N SER A 29 41.64 -0.46 -14.13
CA SER A 29 42.59 -0.06 -13.06
C SER A 29 44.01 0.12 -13.65
N PRO A 30 45.02 0.83 -13.04
CA PRO A 30 45.78 0.40 -11.82
C PRO A 30 46.51 1.61 -11.11
N PRO A 31 47.64 1.53 -10.35
CA PRO A 31 48.37 0.43 -9.68
C PRO A 31 48.66 0.65 -8.17
N SER A 32 49.34 -0.35 -7.59
CA SER A 32 49.71 -0.62 -6.20
C SER A 32 50.78 0.28 -5.56
N LEU A 33 50.72 0.46 -4.24
CA LEU A 33 51.84 0.91 -3.40
C LEU A 33 51.90 0.16 -2.04
N ARG A 34 52.93 -0.69 -1.95
CA ARG A 34 53.77 -1.15 -0.81
C ARG A 34 53.16 -1.83 0.44
N LYS A 35 53.73 -3.03 0.70
CA LYS A 35 53.76 -3.84 1.94
C LYS A 35 54.31 -3.01 3.12
N GLU A 36 53.83 -3.22 4.34
CA GLU A 36 54.32 -4.13 5.41
C GLU A 36 53.32 -3.94 6.60
N GLU A 37 52.95 -4.87 7.49
CA GLU A 37 53.59 -6.04 8.09
C GLU A 37 52.48 -6.92 8.74
N GLU A 38 52.77 -8.22 8.84
CA GLU A 38 51.88 -9.29 9.32
C GLU A 38 51.69 -9.28 10.84
N THR A 39 50.47 -9.62 11.30
CA THR A 39 50.33 -10.49 12.48
C THR A 39 49.37 -11.61 12.11
N GLU A 40 49.99 -12.74 11.82
CA GLU A 40 49.44 -14.07 11.61
C GLU A 40 48.87 -14.61 12.93
N TYR A 41 47.58 -14.98 12.92
CA TYR A 41 47.03 -16.02 13.78
C TYR A 41 46.04 -16.80 12.91
N GLY A 42 46.53 -17.88 12.30
CA GLY A 42 45.68 -18.89 11.69
C GLY A 42 45.50 -20.06 12.66
N VAL A 43 44.25 -20.42 12.94
CA VAL A 43 43.80 -21.78 13.23
C VAL A 43 42.35 -21.90 12.74
N ASP A 44 42.26 -22.57 11.58
CA ASP A 44 41.36 -23.66 11.20
C ASP A 44 39.82 -23.48 11.17
N ASP A 45 39.30 -23.47 9.94
CA ASP A 45 38.30 -24.40 9.39
C ASP A 45 37.11 -24.84 10.27
N GLU A 46 35.93 -24.27 10.03
CA GLU A 46 34.76 -24.98 9.48
C GLU A 46 33.49 -24.14 9.63
N SER A 47 32.70 -24.13 8.55
CA SER A 47 31.37 -23.53 8.42
C SER A 47 31.29 -22.01 8.58
N GLY A 48 31.55 -21.31 7.49
CA GLY A 48 30.85 -20.05 7.23
C GLY A 48 29.36 -20.36 7.12
N GLU A 49 28.66 -20.38 8.25
CA GLU A 49 27.23 -20.08 8.23
C GLU A 49 27.12 -18.69 7.61
N GLU A 50 26.64 -18.62 6.37
CA GLU A 50 26.14 -17.38 5.83
C GLU A 50 25.06 -16.92 6.81
N VAL A 51 25.42 -15.96 7.67
CA VAL A 51 24.45 -15.27 8.51
C VAL A 51 23.54 -14.57 7.51
N ASN A 52 22.45 -15.25 7.17
CA ASN A 52 21.36 -14.67 6.43
C ASN A 52 20.90 -13.48 7.28
N ASP A 53 21.35 -12.29 6.89
CA ASP A 53 20.86 -10.99 7.37
C ASP A 53 19.39 -10.87 6.94
N SER A 54 18.58 -11.74 7.52
CA SER A 54 17.16 -11.88 7.29
C SER A 54 16.51 -10.71 8.00
N LYS A 55 16.62 -9.55 7.35
CA LYS A 55 15.92 -8.34 7.77
C LYS A 55 14.46 -8.70 7.95
N PHE A 56 13.94 -8.42 9.15
CA PHE A 56 12.54 -8.66 9.46
C PHE A 56 11.63 -8.07 8.35
N PRO A 57 10.65 -8.81 7.81
CA PRO A 57 9.85 -8.35 6.69
C PRO A 57 8.73 -7.42 7.17
N TRP A 58 9.10 -6.20 7.59
CA TRP A 58 8.18 -5.20 8.15
C TRP A 58 6.97 -4.89 7.26
N ARG A 59 7.05 -5.15 5.95
CA ARG A 59 5.96 -4.90 5.01
C ARG A 59 4.97 -6.04 4.84
N ASP A 60 5.21 -7.16 5.54
CA ASP A 60 4.46 -8.40 5.35
C ASP A 60 3.53 -8.71 6.54
N TYR A 61 3.05 -7.67 7.23
CA TYR A 61 2.20 -7.79 8.41
C TYR A 61 1.08 -6.75 8.42
N TRP A 62 0.00 -7.11 9.12
CA TRP A 62 -1.08 -6.19 9.46
C TRP A 62 -0.69 -5.27 10.61
N TYR A 63 -0.80 -3.96 10.40
CA TYR A 63 -0.58 -2.95 11.42
C TYR A 63 -1.89 -2.33 11.87
N ARG A 64 -2.12 -2.28 13.19
CA ARG A 64 -3.21 -1.49 13.76
C ARG A 64 -2.90 -0.02 13.54
N VAL A 65 -3.82 0.72 12.92
CA VAL A 65 -3.66 2.16 12.68
C VAL A 65 -4.57 3.02 13.54
N SER A 66 -5.80 2.58 13.82
CA SER A 66 -6.72 3.36 14.66
C SER A 66 -7.80 2.49 15.32
N SER A 67 -8.44 3.02 16.37
CA SER A 67 -9.76 2.53 16.82
C SER A 67 -10.83 3.04 15.85
N LEU A 68 -11.89 2.27 15.60
CA LEU A 68 -13.02 2.77 14.82
C LEU A 68 -13.77 3.91 15.52
N GLU A 69 -13.72 3.96 16.85
CA GLU A 69 -14.36 5.01 17.64
C GLU A 69 -13.63 6.36 17.55
N ASP A 70 -12.34 6.34 17.19
CA ASP A 70 -11.51 7.55 17.04
C ASP A 70 -11.58 8.13 15.63
N LEU A 71 -12.20 7.42 14.68
CA LEU A 71 -12.30 7.86 13.29
C LEU A 71 -13.69 8.46 13.03
N ASP A 72 -13.71 9.64 12.42
CA ASP A 72 -14.93 10.24 11.91
C ASP A 72 -15.16 9.79 10.45
N PRO A 73 -16.25 9.04 10.14
CA PRO A 73 -16.51 8.59 8.78
C PRO A 73 -16.83 9.73 7.79
N LEU A 74 -17.01 10.96 8.27
CA LEU A 74 -17.27 12.13 7.43
C LEU A 74 -15.99 12.88 7.02
N LEU A 75 -14.84 12.55 7.62
CA LEU A 75 -13.59 13.29 7.41
C LEU A 75 -12.43 12.36 7.04
N PRO A 76 -11.61 12.73 6.04
CA PRO A 76 -10.35 12.04 5.83
C PRO A 76 -9.39 12.31 6.99
N THR A 77 -8.70 11.26 7.44
CA THR A 77 -7.82 11.30 8.61
C THR A 77 -6.38 10.97 8.19
N PRO A 78 -5.40 11.87 8.39
CA PRO A 78 -4.00 11.58 8.09
C PRO A 78 -3.41 10.56 9.08
N PHE A 79 -2.55 9.67 8.60
CA PHE A 79 -1.83 8.70 9.42
C PHE A 79 -0.45 8.40 8.82
N GLN A 80 0.59 8.20 9.63
CA GLN A 80 1.90 7.78 9.14
C GLN A 80 2.21 6.34 9.57
N LEU A 81 2.40 5.44 8.61
CA LEU A 81 2.74 4.03 8.82
C LEU A 81 4.10 3.71 8.20
N LEU A 82 5.07 3.28 9.00
CA LEU A 82 6.42 2.95 8.52
C LEU A 82 7.07 4.06 7.67
N VAL A 83 6.90 5.32 8.11
CA VAL A 83 7.39 6.53 7.41
C VAL A 83 6.74 6.75 6.04
N HIS A 84 5.57 6.14 5.82
CA HIS A 84 4.73 6.36 4.65
C HIS A 84 3.43 7.04 5.07
N ASP A 85 3.10 8.15 4.43
CA ASP A 85 1.92 8.94 4.76
C ASP A 85 0.68 8.34 4.07
N LEU A 86 -0.36 8.13 4.87
CA LEU A 86 -1.63 7.54 4.48
C LEU A 86 -2.78 8.48 4.82
N VAL A 87 -3.86 8.38 4.05
CA VAL A 87 -5.17 8.93 4.39
C VAL A 87 -6.14 7.79 4.66
N LEU A 88 -6.70 7.79 5.86
CA LEU A 88 -7.77 6.87 6.28
C LEU A 88 -9.11 7.57 6.06
N TRP A 89 -10.04 6.90 5.37
CA TRP A 89 -11.35 7.48 5.10
C TRP A 89 -12.41 6.39 4.94
N PHE A 90 -13.68 6.75 5.07
CA PHE A 90 -14.79 5.81 4.98
C PHE A 90 -15.43 5.85 3.59
N ASP A 91 -15.32 4.76 2.85
CA ASP A 91 -16.02 4.60 1.57
C ASP A 91 -17.48 4.23 1.85
N LYS A 92 -18.36 5.22 1.65
CA LYS A 92 -19.79 5.06 1.86
C LYS A 92 -20.44 4.12 0.84
N ALA A 93 -19.89 3.98 -0.38
CA ALA A 93 -20.47 3.11 -1.40
C ALA A 93 -20.33 1.64 -1.01
N ASN A 94 -19.14 1.24 -0.55
CA ASN A 94 -18.84 -0.14 -0.15
C ASN A 94 -18.99 -0.40 1.37
N GLN A 95 -19.28 0.63 2.16
CA GLN A 95 -19.44 0.56 3.62
C GLN A 95 -18.18 0.04 4.32
N GLU A 96 -17.01 0.52 3.91
CA GLU A 96 -15.72 0.05 4.41
C GLU A 96 -14.73 1.19 4.67
N TRP A 97 -13.78 0.93 5.56
CA TRP A 97 -12.64 1.83 5.79
C TRP A 97 -11.54 1.55 4.77
N VAL A 98 -11.05 2.62 4.15
CA VAL A 98 -10.05 2.59 3.09
C VAL A 98 -8.83 3.40 3.50
N ALA A 99 -7.66 2.94 3.06
CA ALA A 99 -6.39 3.62 3.26
C ALA A 99 -5.73 3.87 1.89
N PHE A 100 -5.52 5.14 1.55
CA PHE A 100 -4.71 5.52 0.39
C PHE A 100 -3.37 6.09 0.83
N ASP A 101 -2.42 6.10 -0.07
CA ASP A 101 -1.27 7.00 0.01
C ASP A 101 -1.82 8.44 0.14
N ASP A 102 -1.26 9.23 1.05
CA ASP A 102 -1.70 10.61 1.26
C ASP A 102 -1.16 11.57 0.19
N GLN A 103 -1.34 11.20 -1.08
CA GLN A 103 -0.80 11.91 -2.23
C GLN A 103 -1.76 11.84 -3.40
N CYS A 104 -2.29 12.98 -3.82
CA CYS A 104 -3.09 13.07 -5.03
C CYS A 104 -2.20 12.80 -6.27
N PRO A 105 -2.54 11.85 -7.16
CA PRO A 105 -1.72 11.52 -8.33
C PRO A 105 -1.56 12.67 -9.35
N HIS A 106 -2.34 13.75 -9.20
CA HIS A 106 -2.19 14.95 -10.03
C HIS A 106 -0.91 15.73 -9.72
N ARG A 107 -0.72 16.18 -8.47
CA ARG A 107 0.43 17.00 -8.04
C ARG A 107 0.85 16.77 -6.58
N LEU A 108 0.59 15.57 -6.07
CA LEU A 108 1.02 15.10 -4.75
C LEU A 108 0.48 15.94 -3.57
N ALA A 109 -0.61 16.68 -3.78
CA ALA A 109 -1.29 17.35 -2.68
C ALA A 109 -1.83 16.29 -1.70
N PRO A 110 -1.72 16.49 -0.38
CA PRO A 110 -2.24 15.56 0.61
C PRO A 110 -3.75 15.42 0.42
N LEU A 111 -4.20 14.18 0.32
CA LEU A 111 -5.62 13.84 0.20
C LEU A 111 -6.34 13.98 1.55
N SER A 112 -5.61 13.87 2.65
CA SER A 112 -6.08 14.09 4.02
C SER A 112 -6.53 15.52 4.30
N GLU A 113 -6.02 16.51 3.55
CA GLU A 113 -6.53 17.89 3.58
C GLU A 113 -7.82 18.08 2.77
N GLY A 114 -8.28 17.03 2.09
CA GLY A 114 -9.47 16.99 1.26
C GLY A 114 -10.78 16.89 2.04
N ARG A 115 -11.80 16.34 1.38
CA ARG A 115 -13.11 16.05 1.99
C ARG A 115 -13.78 14.86 1.33
N ILE A 116 -14.78 14.30 2.01
CA ILE A 116 -15.74 13.40 1.35
C ILE A 116 -16.74 14.25 0.57
N ASP A 117 -16.87 14.01 -0.74
CA ASP A 117 -17.82 14.75 -1.58
C ASP A 117 -19.26 14.21 -1.46
N GLU A 118 -20.19 14.88 -2.13
CA GLU A 118 -21.63 14.55 -2.08
C GLU A 118 -21.94 13.13 -2.60
N ASN A 119 -21.07 12.59 -3.45
CA ASN A 119 -21.18 11.23 -3.97
C ASN A 119 -20.54 10.19 -3.05
N GLY A 120 -19.85 10.63 -1.99
CA GLY A 120 -19.13 9.77 -1.06
C GLY A 120 -17.70 9.44 -1.50
N HIS A 121 -17.12 10.17 -2.46
CA HIS A 121 -15.75 9.98 -2.90
C HIS A 121 -14.76 10.84 -2.11
N LEU A 122 -13.51 10.40 -2.02
CA LEU A 122 -12.45 11.22 -1.45
C LEU A 122 -12.02 12.29 -2.46
N GLN A 123 -12.30 13.55 -2.16
CA GLN A 123 -11.97 14.69 -3.01
C GLN A 123 -10.75 15.46 -2.51
N CYS A 124 -9.75 15.61 -3.38
CA CYS A 124 -8.55 16.41 -3.13
C CYS A 124 -8.87 17.91 -2.99
N SER A 125 -8.33 18.55 -1.96
CA SER A 125 -8.48 19.99 -1.67
C SER A 125 -7.88 20.90 -2.75
N TYR A 126 -6.84 20.45 -3.45
CA TYR A 126 -6.09 21.30 -4.36
C TYR A 126 -6.85 21.62 -5.65
N ARG A 127 -7.38 20.60 -6.34
CA ARG A 127 -8.08 20.75 -7.63
C ARG A 127 -9.39 19.99 -7.72
N GLY A 128 -9.88 19.42 -6.63
CA GLY A 128 -11.17 18.75 -6.59
C GLY A 128 -11.24 17.44 -7.35
N TRP A 129 -10.11 16.80 -7.65
CA TRP A 129 -10.12 15.43 -8.18
C TRP A 129 -10.70 14.50 -7.13
N SER A 130 -11.73 13.75 -7.50
CA SER A 130 -12.40 12.79 -6.62
C SER A 130 -12.02 11.36 -6.97
N PHE A 131 -11.86 10.51 -5.97
CA PHE A 131 -11.47 9.10 -6.10
C PHE A 131 -12.48 8.19 -5.37
N ASP A 132 -12.85 7.08 -6.01
CA ASP A 132 -13.68 6.04 -5.38
C ASP A 132 -12.87 5.21 -4.37
N GLY A 133 -13.53 4.33 -3.60
CA GLY A 133 -12.85 3.44 -2.63
C GLY A 133 -11.85 2.46 -3.24
N CYS A 134 -11.96 2.23 -4.56
CA CYS A 134 -11.00 1.42 -5.30
C CYS A 134 -9.76 2.22 -5.73
N GLY A 135 -9.71 3.53 -5.53
CA GLY A 135 -8.61 4.41 -5.92
C GLY A 135 -8.76 4.98 -7.33
N TRP A 136 -9.77 4.57 -8.11
CA TRP A 136 -9.99 5.12 -9.44
C TRP A 136 -10.48 6.55 -9.36
N CYS A 137 -9.97 7.42 -10.25
CA CYS A 137 -10.51 8.76 -10.37
C CYS A 137 -11.96 8.67 -10.87
N ALA A 138 -12.88 9.22 -10.08
CA ALA A 138 -14.30 9.28 -10.40
C ALA A 138 -14.66 10.60 -11.10
N GLN A 139 -13.95 11.69 -10.78
CA GLN A 139 -14.25 13.01 -11.32
C GLN A 139 -13.01 13.91 -11.38
N ILE A 140 -12.85 14.58 -12.52
CA ILE A 140 -11.88 15.66 -12.73
C ILE A 140 -12.66 16.93 -13.09
N PRO A 141 -12.82 17.90 -12.18
CA PRO A 141 -13.66 19.08 -12.43
C PRO A 141 -13.22 19.92 -13.63
N GLN A 142 -11.94 19.87 -13.99
CA GLN A 142 -11.37 20.64 -15.08
C GLN A 142 -11.43 19.94 -16.44
N ALA A 143 -11.78 18.65 -16.49
CA ALA A 143 -11.82 17.91 -17.74
C ALA A 143 -13.08 18.29 -18.53
N MET A 144 -12.90 18.62 -19.81
CA MET A 144 -14.04 18.80 -20.70
C MET A 144 -14.78 17.47 -20.92
N PRO A 145 -16.13 17.49 -21.08
CA PRO A 145 -16.91 16.27 -21.35
C PRO A 145 -16.55 15.57 -22.67
N GLU A 146 -15.94 16.31 -23.59
CA GLU A 146 -15.59 15.86 -24.93
C GLU A 146 -14.13 16.18 -25.24
N GLY A 147 -13.57 15.45 -26.21
CA GLY A 147 -12.19 15.62 -26.64
C GLY A 147 -11.17 14.83 -25.79
N PRO A 148 -9.86 15.07 -25.99
CA PRO A 148 -8.82 14.27 -25.36
C PRO A 148 -8.86 14.26 -23.82
N GLU A 149 -9.33 15.36 -23.22
CA GLU A 149 -9.41 15.53 -21.76
C GLU A 149 -10.47 14.64 -21.11
N ALA A 150 -11.53 14.28 -21.84
CA ALA A 150 -12.60 13.39 -21.35
C ALA A 150 -12.06 12.01 -20.94
N HIS A 151 -10.92 11.59 -21.51
CA HIS A 151 -10.28 10.32 -21.18
C HIS A 151 -9.37 10.39 -19.95
N ALA A 152 -9.11 11.58 -19.40
CA ALA A 152 -8.17 11.75 -18.28
C ALA A 152 -8.61 10.97 -17.03
N VAL A 153 -9.93 10.89 -16.78
CA VAL A 153 -10.52 10.14 -15.67
C VAL A 153 -10.27 8.62 -15.78
N ASN A 154 -10.12 8.11 -17.00
CA ASN A 154 -9.86 6.69 -17.28
C ASN A 154 -8.36 6.38 -17.39
N SER A 155 -7.50 7.37 -17.17
CA SER A 155 -6.05 7.16 -17.22
C SER A 155 -5.63 6.27 -16.04
N PRO A 156 -4.77 5.25 -16.24
CA PRO A 156 -4.19 4.50 -15.13
C PRO A 156 -3.30 5.37 -14.22
N ARG A 157 -2.92 6.58 -14.69
CA ARG A 157 -2.21 7.57 -13.87
C ARG A 157 -3.15 8.42 -13.02
N ALA A 158 -4.45 8.37 -13.26
CA ALA A 158 -5.48 9.01 -12.45
C ALA A 158 -5.99 8.01 -11.40
N TYR A 159 -5.05 7.48 -10.61
CA TYR A 159 -5.31 6.45 -9.60
C TYR A 159 -4.63 6.84 -8.30
N ALA A 160 -5.40 6.87 -7.21
CA ALA A 160 -4.88 7.01 -5.85
C ALA A 160 -4.45 5.62 -5.35
N THR A 161 -3.16 5.46 -5.07
CA THR A 161 -2.62 4.20 -4.55
C THR A 161 -3.31 3.82 -3.26
N ARG A 162 -3.77 2.56 -3.17
CA ARG A 162 -4.48 2.03 -2.01
C ARG A 162 -3.75 0.86 -1.37
N SER A 163 -3.83 0.81 -0.05
CA SER A 163 -3.31 -0.28 0.77
C SER A 163 -4.44 -1.22 1.20
N PRO A 164 -4.19 -2.53 1.37
CA PRO A 164 -5.18 -3.44 1.95
C PRO A 164 -5.58 -2.98 3.35
N THR A 165 -6.88 -2.99 3.63
CA THR A 165 -7.45 -2.66 4.94
C THR A 165 -8.26 -3.82 5.52
N MET A 166 -8.37 -3.88 6.84
CA MET A 166 -9.24 -4.84 7.52
C MET A 166 -9.74 -4.27 8.84
N VAL A 167 -11.05 -4.42 9.10
CA VAL A 167 -11.62 -4.16 10.42
C VAL A 167 -11.63 -5.45 11.24
N SER A 168 -11.09 -5.40 12.45
CA SER A 168 -11.13 -6.51 13.40
C SER A 168 -11.10 -5.99 14.82
N GLN A 169 -11.96 -6.53 15.70
CA GLN A 169 -11.99 -6.19 17.13
C GLN A 169 -12.17 -4.68 17.42
N GLY A 170 -12.95 -3.97 16.59
CA GLY A 170 -13.17 -2.52 16.74
C GLY A 170 -11.97 -1.68 16.29
N LEU A 171 -10.99 -2.28 15.61
CA LEU A 171 -9.77 -1.62 15.16
C LEU A 171 -9.66 -1.68 13.64
N LEU A 172 -9.11 -0.62 13.07
CA LEU A 172 -8.69 -0.57 11.68
C LEU A 172 -7.24 -1.06 11.57
N PHE A 173 -7.03 -2.03 10.68
CA PHE A 173 -5.72 -2.52 10.28
C PHE A 173 -5.41 -2.15 8.84
N VAL A 174 -4.13 -1.87 8.57
CA VAL A 174 -3.60 -1.58 7.24
C VAL A 174 -2.41 -2.49 6.97
N TRP A 175 -2.33 -3.01 5.75
CA TRP A 175 -1.15 -3.69 5.22
C TRP A 175 -0.32 -2.68 4.42
N PRO A 176 0.94 -2.40 4.78
CA PRO A 176 1.69 -1.24 4.27
C PRO A 176 2.26 -1.41 2.84
N ASP A 177 2.10 -2.58 2.23
CA ASP A 177 2.55 -2.86 0.87
C ASP A 177 1.35 -2.84 -0.10
N GLU A 178 1.35 -1.90 -1.05
CA GLU A 178 0.35 -1.78 -2.11
C GLU A 178 0.25 -3.04 -2.99
N ASN A 179 1.33 -3.81 -3.10
CA ASN A 179 1.39 -5.06 -3.86
C ASN A 179 1.09 -6.28 -2.98
N GLY A 180 0.82 -6.06 -1.69
CA GLY A 180 0.67 -7.10 -0.68
C GLY A 180 -0.69 -7.78 -0.63
N TRP A 181 -1.62 -7.50 -1.55
CA TRP A 181 -3.02 -7.95 -1.50
C TRP A 181 -3.18 -9.45 -1.25
N GLU A 182 -2.49 -10.31 -2.00
CA GLU A 182 -2.58 -11.76 -1.84
C GLU A 182 -2.10 -12.21 -0.45
N ARG A 183 -1.00 -11.62 0.04
CA ARG A 183 -0.41 -11.94 1.35
C ARG A 183 -1.27 -11.43 2.50
N ALA A 184 -1.83 -10.23 2.35
CA ALA A 184 -2.78 -9.64 3.27
C ALA A 184 -4.04 -10.51 3.39
N GLN A 185 -4.59 -10.99 2.26
CA GLN A 185 -5.76 -11.88 2.23
C GLN A 185 -5.48 -13.28 2.81
N ALA A 186 -4.26 -13.80 2.62
CA ALA A 186 -3.84 -15.10 3.15
C ALA A 186 -3.62 -15.09 4.67
N THR A 187 -3.59 -13.91 5.30
CA THR A 187 -3.30 -13.74 6.72
C THR A 187 -4.44 -13.03 7.44
N LYS A 188 -4.41 -13.04 8.77
CA LYS A 188 -5.34 -12.27 9.61
C LYS A 188 -4.53 -11.45 10.60
N PRO A 189 -5.00 -10.24 10.96
CA PRO A 189 -4.39 -9.48 12.05
C PRO A 189 -4.42 -10.30 13.33
N MET A 190 -3.37 -10.14 14.15
CA MET A 190 -3.30 -10.82 15.43
C MET A 190 -4.52 -10.47 16.28
N ARG A 191 -5.23 -11.49 16.74
CA ARG A 191 -6.34 -11.28 17.68
C ARG A 191 -5.78 -10.89 19.03
N LEU A 192 -6.22 -9.76 19.54
CA LEU A 192 -6.08 -9.45 20.95
C LEU A 192 -6.90 -10.49 21.72
N ILE A 193 -6.22 -11.31 22.53
CA ILE A 193 -6.90 -12.10 23.57
C ILE A 193 -7.33 -11.08 24.61
N LEU A 194 -8.54 -10.55 24.45
CA LEU A 194 -9.20 -9.81 25.51
C LEU A 194 -9.57 -10.87 26.56
N SER A 195 -8.63 -11.19 27.45
CA SER A 195 -8.95 -11.89 28.69
C SER A 195 -9.84 -10.92 29.47
N TYR A 196 -11.15 -11.04 29.29
CA TYR A 196 -12.16 -10.31 30.03
C TYR A 196 -11.86 -10.46 31.53
N PHE A 197 -11.37 -9.41 32.16
CA PHE A 197 -11.68 -9.14 33.54
C PHE A 197 -13.17 -8.80 33.58
N ASN A 198 -14.01 -9.82 33.81
CA ASN A 198 -15.31 -9.61 34.41
C ASN A 198 -15.05 -9.15 35.86
N VAL A 199 -15.10 -7.85 36.10
CA VAL A 199 -15.28 -7.27 37.43
C VAL A 199 -16.43 -6.28 37.35
#